data_AF-A0A085W861-F1
#
_entry.id   AF-A0A085W861-F1
#
_cell.length_a   1.000
_cell.length_b   1.000
_cell.length_c   1.000
_cell.angle_alpha   90.00
_cell.angle_beta   90.00
_cell.angle_gamma   90.00
#
_symmetry.space_group_name_H-M   'P 1'
#
loop_
_entity.id
_entity.type
_entity.pdbx_description
1 polymer ?
#
loop_
_entity_poly.entity_id
_entity_poly.type
_entity_poly.pdbx_seq_one_letter_code
_entity_poly.pdbx_strand_id
1 'polypeptide(L)'
;MSEDGRVRVVEVGTVRRLEVGREGVVEGEVEVERGEESAGEGSVRTQGRDMEEVRERLFKVGALALTDPELLGVLLGMGPRAQRLVEELLGKSGGLKPLLLKDPLELIAQPGLGPARTAQMLAALELGRRAQRVTERRPRLRNPREIHGYLSPLLSALRREVFHVLCFNPRNVLLADVRVAEGTMNSCPVDPREVFAPALTLRATAIVLAHNHPSGDPEPSKQDLALTLQLAQAGQLLGIKVLDHLIEGDGKYVSLMERGFFGGEGEQGLWTAVGGGGS
;
A
#
# COMPACT_ATOMS: atom_id res chain seq x y z
N MET A 1 5.59 15.90 35.32
CA MET A 1 6.99 16.30 35.07
C MET A 1 7.58 15.13 34.28
N SER A 2 7.41 15.06 32.95
CA SER A 2 7.85 15.98 31.89
C SER A 2 9.36 16.01 31.75
N GLU A 3 9.86 15.38 30.67
CA GLU A 3 11.02 15.71 29.82
C GLU A 3 11.08 14.58 28.77
N ASP A 4 10.27 14.64 27.71
CA ASP A 4 10.57 15.28 26.41
C ASP A 4 11.93 14.86 25.83
N GLY A 5 12.00 13.60 25.36
CA GLY A 5 13.10 13.12 24.53
C GLY A 5 13.01 13.73 23.13
N ARG A 6 13.40 15.01 23.00
CA ARG A 6 13.42 15.71 21.71
C ARG A 6 14.46 15.10 20.78
N VAL A 7 13.99 14.53 19.69
CA VAL A 7 14.79 14.25 18.50
C VAL A 7 15.02 15.57 17.76
N ARG A 8 16.28 15.90 17.47
CA ARG A 8 16.62 17.01 16.57
C ARG A 8 17.18 16.46 15.27
N VAL A 9 16.64 16.96 14.16
CA VAL A 9 17.21 16.77 12.82
C VAL A 9 18.24 17.87 12.63
N VAL A 10 19.50 17.49 12.41
CA VAL A 10 20.55 18.44 12.01
C VAL A 10 20.91 18.14 10.56
N GLU A 11 20.92 19.19 9.74
CA GLU A 11 21.20 19.10 8.32
C GLU A 11 22.70 19.38 8.08
N VAL A 12 23.42 18.38 7.56
CA VAL A 12 24.80 18.53 7.07
C VAL A 12 24.90 17.82 5.72
N GLY A 13 24.60 18.55 4.65
CA GLY A 13 24.60 18.00 3.27
C GLY A 13 23.48 16.97 2.99
N THR A 14 23.57 16.28 1.86
CA THR A 14 22.49 15.46 1.25
C THR A 14 22.20 14.12 1.94
N VAL A 15 22.48 13.98 3.24
CA VAL A 15 22.20 12.76 4.02
C VAL A 15 21.57 13.14 5.36
N ARG A 16 20.47 12.47 5.75
CA ARG A 16 19.83 12.65 7.07
C ARG A 16 20.31 11.56 8.03
N ARG A 17 20.86 11.96 9.18
CA ARG A 17 21.28 11.07 10.27
C ARG A 17 20.46 11.34 11.52
N LEU A 18 20.09 10.30 12.26
CA LEU A 18 19.45 10.39 13.58
C LEU A 18 20.50 10.07 14.64
N GLU A 19 20.69 10.97 15.60
CA GLU A 19 21.54 10.72 16.77
C GLU A 19 20.67 10.57 18.03
N VAL A 20 21.04 9.61 18.87
CA VAL A 20 20.44 9.36 20.17
C VAL A 20 21.53 9.58 21.21
N GLY A 21 21.35 10.60 22.06
CA GLY A 21 22.37 11.03 22.99
C GLY A 21 22.67 9.99 24.07
N ARG A 22 23.95 9.66 24.21
CA ARG A 22 24.59 9.43 25.53
C ARG A 22 25.91 10.19 25.51
N GLU A 23 26.04 11.14 26.44
CA GLU A 23 27.27 11.91 26.64
C GLU A 23 28.47 10.98 26.90
N GLY A 24 29.61 11.36 26.32
CA GLY A 24 30.92 10.78 26.61
C GLY A 24 31.77 10.56 25.36
N VAL A 25 32.34 11.63 24.80
CA VAL A 25 33.42 11.53 23.79
C VAL A 25 34.68 11.05 24.51
N VAL A 26 35.28 9.95 24.04
CA VAL A 26 36.65 9.57 24.37
C VAL A 26 37.39 9.44 23.03
N GLU A 27 38.30 10.37 22.75
CA GLU A 27 39.26 10.25 21.67
C GLU A 27 40.32 9.21 22.06
N GLY A 28 40.60 8.25 21.18
CA GLY A 28 41.65 7.25 21.36
C GLY A 28 42.17 6.76 20.02
N GLU A 29 43.49 6.85 19.83
CA GLU A 29 44.23 6.42 18.65
C GLU A 29 44.18 4.89 18.43
N VAL A 30 44.22 4.47 17.17
CA VAL A 30 44.26 3.06 16.76
C VAL A 30 45.71 2.66 16.48
N GLU A 31 46.24 1.70 17.24
CA GLU A 31 47.40 0.89 16.81
C GLU A 31 46.91 -0.37 16.10
N VAL A 32 47.37 -0.57 14.86
CA VAL A 32 47.10 -1.78 14.06
C VAL A 32 48.32 -2.68 14.13
N GLU A 33 48.29 -3.70 14.98
CA GLU A 33 49.24 -4.82 14.87
C GLU A 33 48.73 -5.85 13.85
N ARG A 34 49.59 -6.17 12.88
CA ARG A 34 49.39 -7.25 11.90
C ARG A 34 49.64 -8.59 12.59
N GLY A 35 48.61 -9.44 12.66
CA GLY A 35 48.70 -10.82 13.14
C GLY A 35 48.29 -11.83 12.05
N GLU A 36 49.15 -12.80 11.82
CA GLU A 36 49.24 -13.79 10.74
C GLU A 36 48.02 -14.70 10.53
N GLU A 37 47.79 -15.09 9.26
CA GLU A 37 46.90 -16.18 8.86
C GLU A 37 47.42 -17.53 9.39
N SER A 38 46.58 -18.26 10.12
CA SER A 38 46.76 -19.69 10.36
C SER A 38 45.49 -20.43 9.95
N ALA A 39 45.59 -21.18 8.85
CA ALA A 39 44.57 -22.10 8.39
C ALA A 39 44.40 -23.25 9.42
N GLY A 40 43.21 -23.34 10.01
CA GLY A 40 42.81 -24.42 10.90
C GLY A 40 41.43 -24.93 10.52
N GLU A 41 41.35 -26.22 10.20
CA GLU A 41 40.16 -26.95 9.79
C GLU A 41 39.00 -26.77 10.80
N GLY A 42 37.98 -26.04 10.38
CA GLY A 42 36.80 -25.73 11.18
C GLY A 42 35.61 -26.58 10.78
N SER A 43 35.30 -27.61 11.57
CA SER A 43 33.98 -28.22 11.65
C SER A 43 32.90 -27.14 11.61
N VAL A 44 32.04 -27.14 10.59
CA VAL A 44 30.96 -26.17 10.41
C VAL A 44 29.92 -26.40 11.52
N ARG A 45 30.17 -25.78 12.68
CA ARG A 45 29.16 -25.56 13.70
C ARG A 45 28.19 -24.55 13.12
N THR A 46 26.99 -24.99 12.74
CA THR A 46 25.86 -24.09 12.49
C THR A 46 25.46 -23.42 13.80
N GLN A 47 26.19 -22.36 14.16
CA GLN A 47 25.76 -21.38 15.17
C GLN A 47 24.48 -20.75 14.63
N GLY A 48 23.34 -21.01 15.29
CA GLY A 48 22.11 -20.32 14.92
C GLY A 48 22.28 -18.82 15.13
N ARG A 49 21.83 -18.04 14.15
CA ARG A 49 22.03 -16.58 14.09
C ARG A 49 21.32 -15.89 15.25
N ASP A 50 21.89 -14.77 15.69
CA ASP A 50 21.25 -13.93 16.70
C ASP A 50 19.93 -13.37 16.16
N MET A 51 18.87 -13.46 16.98
CA MET A 51 17.56 -12.97 16.58
C MET A 51 17.51 -11.46 16.46
N GLU A 52 18.40 -10.73 17.14
CA GLU A 52 18.50 -9.28 17.00
C GLU A 52 19.00 -8.89 15.61
N GLU A 53 19.99 -9.61 15.09
CA GLU A 53 20.49 -9.44 13.72
C GLU A 53 19.41 -9.78 12.68
N VAL A 54 18.60 -10.82 12.92
CA VAL A 54 17.50 -11.19 12.02
C VAL A 54 16.42 -10.11 12.00
N ARG A 55 16.08 -9.51 13.16
CA ARG A 55 15.15 -8.35 13.22
C ARG A 55 15.73 -7.14 12.49
N GLU A 56 16.99 -6.85 12.70
CA GLU A 56 17.65 -5.73 12.02
C GLU A 56 17.64 -5.91 10.49
N ARG A 57 17.90 -7.14 10.00
CA ARG A 57 17.76 -7.48 8.58
C ARG A 57 16.33 -7.32 8.08
N LEU A 58 15.33 -7.74 8.85
CA LEU A 58 13.92 -7.53 8.49
C LEU A 58 13.62 -6.05 8.23
N PHE A 59 14.19 -5.13 9.01
CA PHE A 59 14.03 -3.68 8.82
C PHE A 59 14.92 -3.10 7.70
N LYS A 60 16.17 -3.56 7.55
CA LYS A 60 17.12 -3.01 6.57
C LYS A 60 16.87 -3.48 5.13
N VAL A 61 16.57 -4.77 4.94
CA VAL A 61 16.51 -5.41 3.62
C VAL A 61 15.14 -6.05 3.33
N GLY A 62 14.23 -6.07 4.31
CA GLY A 62 12.85 -6.51 4.14
C GLY A 62 12.64 -8.02 4.32
N ALA A 63 11.35 -8.41 4.42
CA ALA A 63 10.95 -9.79 4.73
C ALA A 63 11.33 -10.83 3.66
N LEU A 64 11.47 -10.41 2.39
CA LEU A 64 11.85 -11.30 1.29
C LEU A 64 13.28 -11.87 1.43
N ALA A 65 14.13 -11.20 2.21
CA ALA A 65 15.50 -11.65 2.47
C ALA A 65 15.58 -12.66 3.62
N LEU A 66 14.47 -12.96 4.29
CA LEU A 66 14.39 -13.91 5.40
C LEU A 66 13.74 -15.21 4.94
N THR A 67 14.22 -16.31 5.52
CA THR A 67 13.63 -17.64 5.37
C THR A 67 12.40 -17.81 6.26
N ASP A 68 11.53 -18.78 5.94
CA ASP A 68 10.35 -19.10 6.76
C ASP A 68 10.70 -19.37 8.25
N PRO A 69 11.77 -20.12 8.59
CA PRO A 69 12.22 -20.25 9.98
C PRO A 69 12.69 -18.95 10.63
N GLU A 70 13.38 -18.06 9.90
CA GLU A 70 13.78 -16.75 10.42
C GLU A 70 12.55 -15.88 10.71
N LEU A 71 11.55 -15.86 9.82
CA LEU A 71 10.29 -15.13 10.02
C LEU A 71 9.50 -15.65 11.22
N LEU A 72 9.36 -16.98 11.35
CA LEU A 72 8.71 -17.60 12.49
C LEU A 72 9.51 -17.43 13.79
N GLY A 73 10.84 -17.45 13.71
CA GLY A 73 11.72 -17.18 14.85
C GLY A 73 11.51 -15.77 15.41
N VAL A 74 11.42 -14.77 14.52
CA VAL A 74 11.11 -13.38 14.89
C VAL A 74 9.71 -13.29 15.49
N LEU A 75 8.71 -13.89 14.85
CA LEU A 75 7.32 -13.88 15.31
C LEU A 75 7.21 -14.46 16.72
N LEU A 76 7.79 -15.62 16.97
CA LEU A 76 7.62 -16.39 18.20
C LEU A 76 8.57 -15.98 19.33
N GLY A 77 9.46 -15.01 19.08
CA GLY A 77 10.50 -14.60 20.02
C GLY A 77 11.42 -15.76 20.42
N MET A 78 11.74 -16.63 19.46
CA MET A 78 12.45 -17.88 19.67
C MET A 78 13.95 -17.68 19.42
N GLY A 79 14.80 -18.09 20.37
CA GLY A 79 16.24 -18.11 20.16
C GLY A 79 16.72 -19.25 19.23
N PRO A 80 18.03 -19.34 18.96
CA PRO A 80 18.63 -20.26 17.99
C PRO A 80 18.21 -21.74 18.09
N ARG A 81 18.02 -22.27 19.30
CA ARG A 81 17.58 -23.67 19.51
C ARG A 81 16.12 -23.90 19.09
N ALA A 82 15.29 -22.89 19.28
CA ALA A 82 13.88 -22.92 18.99
C ALA A 82 13.61 -22.62 17.49
N GLN A 83 14.53 -21.93 16.81
CA GLN A 83 14.52 -21.79 15.36
C GLN A 83 14.78 -23.12 14.63
N ARG A 84 15.71 -23.96 15.14
CA ARG A 84 15.93 -25.32 14.60
C ARG A 84 14.70 -26.22 14.70
N LEU A 85 13.91 -26.08 15.76
CA LEU A 85 12.62 -26.77 15.88
C LEU A 85 11.67 -26.36 14.75
N VAL A 86 11.62 -25.07 14.44
CA VAL A 86 10.80 -24.55 13.33
C VAL A 86 11.31 -25.07 11.99
N GLU A 87 12.64 -25.11 11.78
CA GLU A 87 13.24 -25.73 10.59
C GLU A 87 12.84 -27.20 10.44
N GLU A 88 12.92 -27.99 11.52
CA GLU A 88 12.50 -29.39 11.53
C GLU A 88 11.01 -29.56 11.27
N LEU A 89 10.17 -28.70 11.86
CA LEU A 89 8.73 -28.72 11.68
C LEU A 89 8.34 -28.36 10.25
N LEU A 90 8.96 -27.34 9.66
CA LEU A 90 8.73 -26.95 8.27
C LEU A 90 9.28 -27.98 7.28
N GLY A 91 10.44 -28.57 7.56
CA GLY A 91 11.01 -29.64 6.75
C GLY A 91 10.12 -30.88 6.71
N LYS A 92 9.60 -31.32 7.88
CA LYS A 92 8.66 -32.45 7.98
C LYS A 92 7.29 -32.13 7.38
N SER A 93 6.85 -30.89 7.47
CA SER A 93 5.53 -30.46 7.02
C SER A 93 5.51 -29.97 5.57
N GLY A 94 6.65 -29.87 4.88
CA GLY A 94 6.71 -29.35 3.50
C GLY A 94 6.39 -27.85 3.39
N GLY A 95 6.77 -27.04 4.40
CA GLY A 95 6.58 -25.60 4.45
C GLY A 95 5.45 -25.13 5.38
N LEU A 96 5.03 -23.86 5.25
CA LEU A 96 4.08 -23.21 6.17
C LEU A 96 2.64 -23.70 6.03
N LYS A 97 2.24 -24.11 4.82
CA LYS A 97 0.84 -24.41 4.51
C LYS A 97 0.28 -25.59 5.32
N PRO A 98 1.01 -26.70 5.53
CA PRO A 98 0.46 -27.81 6.31
C PRO A 98 0.40 -27.55 7.82
N LEU A 99 1.12 -26.55 8.33
CA LEU A 99 0.99 -26.12 9.74
C LEU A 99 -0.41 -25.56 10.05
N LEU A 100 -1.10 -24.98 9.06
CA LEU A 100 -2.49 -24.52 9.19
C LEU A 100 -3.50 -25.65 9.35
N LEU A 101 -3.12 -26.88 8.95
CA LEU A 101 -4.01 -28.04 8.91
C LEU A 101 -3.76 -29.00 10.07
N LYS A 102 -2.70 -28.76 10.87
CA LYS A 102 -2.38 -29.59 12.03
C LYS A 102 -3.31 -29.29 13.20
N ASP A 103 -3.58 -30.33 13.98
CA ASP A 103 -4.32 -30.18 15.22
C ASP A 103 -3.53 -29.29 16.21
N PRO A 104 -4.14 -28.27 16.84
CA PRO A 104 -3.45 -27.40 17.79
C PRO A 104 -2.83 -28.13 18.98
N LEU A 105 -3.41 -29.24 19.45
CA LEU A 105 -2.86 -30.02 20.57
C LEU A 105 -1.59 -30.76 20.16
N GLU A 106 -1.51 -31.26 18.92
CA GLU A 106 -0.30 -31.86 18.37
C GLU A 106 0.86 -30.86 18.27
N LEU A 107 0.55 -29.60 17.95
CA LEU A 107 1.51 -28.51 17.92
C LEU A 107 1.97 -28.13 19.33
N ILE A 108 1.05 -28.08 20.30
CA ILE A 108 1.37 -27.80 21.70
C ILE A 108 2.28 -28.86 22.32
N ALA A 109 2.12 -30.12 21.91
CA ALA A 109 2.96 -31.22 22.37
C ALA A 109 4.41 -31.13 21.87
N GLN A 110 4.72 -30.25 20.90
CA GLN A 110 6.09 -30.07 20.42
C GLN A 110 6.92 -29.24 21.42
N PRO A 111 8.08 -29.77 21.88
CA PRO A 111 8.94 -29.05 22.81
C PRO A 111 9.36 -27.67 22.26
N GLY A 112 8.92 -26.59 22.90
CA GLY A 112 9.22 -25.21 22.47
C GLY A 112 8.04 -24.46 21.85
N LEU A 113 6.94 -25.15 21.52
CA LEU A 113 5.68 -24.58 21.02
C LEU A 113 4.56 -24.70 22.07
N GLY A 114 4.74 -24.07 23.23
CA GLY A 114 3.67 -24.00 24.23
C GLY A 114 2.41 -23.26 23.72
N PRO A 115 1.31 -23.29 24.48
CA PRO A 115 0.01 -22.74 24.05
C PRO A 115 0.06 -21.33 23.47
N ALA A 116 0.81 -20.43 24.09
CA ALA A 116 0.93 -19.04 23.64
C ALA A 116 1.59 -18.91 22.25
N ARG A 117 2.70 -19.63 22.02
CA ARG A 117 3.42 -19.60 20.75
C ARG A 117 2.64 -20.29 19.64
N THR A 118 1.98 -21.40 19.96
CA THR A 118 1.10 -22.10 19.00
C THR A 118 -0.07 -21.20 18.58
N ALA A 119 -0.72 -20.53 19.53
CA ALA A 119 -1.78 -19.57 19.21
C ALA A 119 -1.28 -18.41 18.34
N GLN A 120 -0.11 -17.86 18.65
CA GLN A 120 0.51 -16.78 17.87
C GLN A 120 0.84 -17.19 16.44
N MET A 121 1.43 -18.38 16.25
CA MET A 121 1.75 -18.93 14.93
C MET A 121 0.47 -19.16 14.11
N LEU A 122 -0.53 -19.85 14.67
CA LEU A 122 -1.78 -20.13 13.97
C LEU A 122 -2.53 -18.84 13.60
N ALA A 123 -2.54 -17.85 14.50
CA ALA A 123 -3.12 -16.54 14.22
C ALA A 123 -2.39 -15.83 13.06
N ALA A 124 -1.05 -15.81 13.06
CA ALA A 124 -0.28 -15.19 11.99
C ALA A 124 -0.50 -15.86 10.63
N LEU A 125 -0.51 -17.20 10.59
CA LEU A 125 -0.78 -17.96 9.37
C LEU A 125 -2.21 -17.74 8.86
N GLU A 126 -3.20 -17.71 9.75
CA GLU A 126 -4.59 -17.42 9.40
C GLU A 126 -4.76 -15.98 8.90
N LEU A 127 -4.09 -15.00 9.52
CA LEU A 127 -4.05 -13.62 9.04
C LEU A 127 -3.42 -13.54 7.65
N GLY A 128 -2.31 -14.25 7.40
CA GLY A 128 -1.70 -14.36 6.07
C GLY A 128 -2.66 -14.98 5.05
N ARG A 129 -3.38 -16.04 5.43
CA ARG A 129 -4.40 -16.68 4.60
C ARG A 129 -5.59 -15.75 4.32
N ARG A 130 -6.01 -14.94 5.31
CA ARG A 130 -7.07 -13.93 5.15
C ARG A 130 -6.60 -12.75 4.30
N ALA A 131 -5.37 -12.30 4.44
CA ALA A 131 -4.77 -11.25 3.61
C ALA A 131 -4.75 -11.66 2.13
N GLN A 132 -4.47 -12.93 1.83
CA GLN A 132 -4.60 -13.48 0.47
C GLN A 132 -6.06 -13.56 -0.01
N ARG A 133 -7.02 -13.68 0.92
CA ARG A 133 -8.47 -13.65 0.66
C ARG A 133 -9.05 -12.25 0.60
N VAL A 134 -8.30 -11.18 0.90
CA VAL A 134 -8.74 -9.80 0.62
C VAL A 134 -8.63 -9.57 -0.88
N THR A 135 -9.44 -10.31 -1.63
CA THR A 135 -10.07 -9.77 -2.80
C THR A 135 -11.24 -8.96 -2.25
N GLU A 136 -10.97 -7.73 -1.80
CA GLU A 136 -11.93 -6.70 -2.19
C GLU A 136 -12.05 -6.88 -3.70
N ARG A 137 -13.19 -7.41 -4.16
CA ARG A 137 -13.46 -7.42 -5.60
C ARG A 137 -13.60 -5.96 -5.97
N ARG A 138 -12.45 -5.32 -6.20
CA ARG A 138 -12.34 -3.98 -6.73
C ARG A 138 -13.28 -3.93 -7.94
N PRO A 139 -14.36 -3.14 -7.86
CA PRO A 139 -15.40 -3.21 -8.87
C PRO A 139 -14.77 -2.88 -10.22
N ARG A 140 -15.22 -3.61 -11.24
CA ARG A 140 -14.97 -3.19 -12.62
C ARG A 140 -16.07 -2.24 -12.98
N LEU A 141 -15.74 -0.96 -13.14
CA LEU A 141 -16.68 0.09 -13.52
C LEU A 141 -16.37 0.47 -14.97
N ARG A 142 -17.31 0.21 -15.88
CA ARG A 142 -17.09 0.24 -17.33
C ARG A 142 -17.88 1.29 -18.07
N ASN A 143 -18.77 1.99 -17.36
CA ASN A 143 -19.62 3.02 -17.93
C ASN A 143 -20.06 3.99 -16.82
N PRO A 144 -20.54 5.18 -17.18
CA PRO A 144 -20.93 6.19 -16.20
C PRO A 144 -22.05 5.72 -15.28
N ARG A 145 -23.00 4.91 -15.77
CA ARG A 145 -24.07 4.33 -14.94
C ARG A 145 -23.54 3.44 -13.81
N GLU A 146 -22.54 2.61 -14.09
CA GLU A 146 -21.90 1.77 -13.06
C GLU A 146 -21.15 2.62 -12.03
N ILE A 147 -20.49 3.70 -12.46
CA ILE A 147 -19.80 4.63 -11.56
C ILE A 147 -20.81 5.39 -10.70
N HIS A 148 -21.89 5.89 -11.28
CA HIS A 148 -22.98 6.52 -10.54
C HIS A 148 -23.57 5.56 -9.50
N GLY A 149 -23.81 4.29 -9.86
CA GLY A 149 -24.26 3.27 -8.93
C GLY A 149 -23.27 3.00 -7.78
N TYR A 150 -21.98 3.20 -8.02
CA TYR A 150 -20.92 3.13 -7.00
C TYR A 150 -20.86 4.40 -6.12
N LEU A 151 -20.97 5.59 -6.70
CA LEU A 151 -20.79 6.88 -6.03
C LEU A 151 -22.04 7.42 -5.35
N SER A 152 -23.22 7.18 -5.89
CA SER A 152 -24.48 7.72 -5.38
C SER A 152 -24.69 7.42 -3.88
N PRO A 153 -24.46 6.19 -3.37
CA PRO A 153 -24.58 5.92 -1.93
C PRO A 153 -23.56 6.66 -1.07
N LEU A 154 -22.41 7.04 -1.63
CA LEU A 154 -21.32 7.73 -0.94
C LEU A 154 -21.54 9.24 -0.90
N LEU A 155 -22.08 9.81 -1.98
CA LEU A 155 -22.10 11.26 -2.20
C LEU A 155 -23.48 11.92 -1.99
N SER A 156 -24.57 11.18 -2.20
CA SER A 156 -25.95 11.74 -2.19
C SER A 156 -26.36 12.44 -0.89
N ALA A 157 -25.85 12.01 0.26
CA ALA A 157 -26.20 12.60 1.56
C ALA A 157 -25.30 13.78 1.97
N LEU A 158 -24.27 14.09 1.18
CA LEU A 158 -23.29 15.10 1.55
C LEU A 158 -23.84 16.51 1.35
N ARG A 159 -23.81 17.31 2.41
CA ARG A 159 -24.27 18.72 2.42
C ARG A 159 -23.22 19.71 1.92
N ARG A 160 -22.08 19.20 1.49
CA ARG A 160 -20.97 19.95 0.92
C ARG A 160 -20.57 19.27 -0.37
N GLU A 161 -20.06 20.07 -1.30
CA GLU A 161 -19.43 19.56 -2.50
C GLU A 161 -18.14 18.84 -2.11
N VAL A 162 -17.92 17.65 -2.67
CA VAL A 162 -16.75 16.83 -2.43
C VAL A 162 -16.25 16.31 -3.77
N PHE A 163 -14.96 16.48 -4.02
CA PHE A 163 -14.32 16.05 -5.25
C PHE A 163 -13.55 14.74 -5.04
N HIS A 164 -13.88 13.76 -5.86
CA HIS A 164 -13.33 12.41 -5.87
C HIS A 164 -12.54 12.15 -7.14
N VAL A 165 -11.51 11.31 -7.01
CA VAL A 165 -10.72 10.77 -8.11
C VAL A 165 -10.70 9.26 -8.00
N LEU A 166 -11.32 8.60 -8.97
CA LEU A 166 -11.34 7.16 -9.08
C LEU A 166 -10.19 6.73 -9.98
N CYS A 167 -9.26 5.95 -9.43
CA CYS A 167 -8.06 5.47 -10.13
C CYS A 167 -8.30 4.09 -10.73
N PHE A 168 -7.96 3.87 -11.99
CA PHE A 168 -8.19 2.59 -12.69
C PHE A 168 -6.91 1.99 -13.26
N ASN A 169 -6.91 0.66 -13.36
CA ASN A 169 -5.92 -0.08 -14.15
C ASN A 169 -6.39 -0.28 -15.61
N PRO A 170 -5.56 -0.89 -16.49
CA PRO A 170 -5.91 -1.15 -17.89
C PRO A 170 -7.16 -2.00 -18.17
N ARG A 171 -7.71 -2.65 -17.15
CA ARG A 171 -8.88 -3.52 -17.24
C ARG A 171 -10.12 -2.89 -16.58
N ASN A 172 -10.10 -1.57 -16.39
CA ASN A 172 -11.13 -0.78 -15.71
C ASN A 172 -11.46 -1.31 -14.30
N VAL A 173 -10.47 -1.87 -13.60
CA VAL A 173 -10.62 -2.25 -12.18
C VAL A 173 -10.29 -1.02 -11.34
N LEU A 174 -11.22 -0.65 -10.44
CA LEU A 174 -11.04 0.45 -9.51
C LEU A 174 -9.89 0.15 -8.53
N LEU A 175 -8.78 0.87 -8.64
CA LEU A 175 -7.63 0.75 -7.75
C LEU A 175 -7.86 1.46 -6.42
N ALA A 176 -8.47 2.64 -6.46
CA ALA A 176 -8.86 3.43 -5.31
C ALA A 176 -9.92 4.47 -5.71
N ASP A 177 -10.75 4.85 -4.74
CA ASP A 177 -11.57 6.04 -4.74
C ASP A 177 -10.99 7.00 -3.70
N VAL A 178 -10.53 8.18 -4.13
CA VAL A 178 -9.84 9.14 -3.28
C VAL A 178 -10.58 10.46 -3.29
N ARG A 179 -11.02 10.91 -2.12
CA ARG A 179 -11.49 12.27 -1.91
C ARG A 179 -10.29 13.23 -1.89
N VAL A 180 -10.20 14.12 -2.88
CA VAL A 180 -9.07 15.06 -3.06
C VAL A 180 -9.40 16.50 -2.67
N ALA A 181 -10.69 16.85 -2.63
CA ALA A 181 -11.13 18.16 -2.15
C ALA A 181 -12.49 18.05 -1.44
N GLU A 182 -12.71 18.96 -0.49
CA GLU A 182 -14.01 19.18 0.14
C GLU A 182 -14.28 20.69 0.13
N GLY A 183 -15.44 21.06 -0.39
CA GLY A 183 -15.86 22.43 -0.57
C GLY A 183 -16.19 23.14 0.73
N THR A 184 -16.02 24.45 0.69
CA THR A 184 -16.60 25.41 1.63
C THR A 184 -17.96 25.87 1.12
N MET A 185 -18.65 26.81 1.80
CA MET A 185 -19.92 27.36 1.31
C MET A 185 -19.82 28.00 -0.09
N ASN A 186 -18.63 28.43 -0.53
CA ASN A 186 -18.46 29.27 -1.72
C ASN A 186 -17.59 28.64 -2.83
N SER A 187 -16.82 27.58 -2.54
CA SER A 187 -15.97 26.91 -3.53
C SER A 187 -15.39 25.60 -3.02
N CYS A 188 -15.09 24.70 -3.95
CA CYS A 188 -14.28 23.49 -3.77
C CYS A 188 -13.00 23.62 -4.62
N PRO A 189 -11.91 24.22 -4.10
CA PRO A 189 -10.68 24.36 -4.86
C PRO A 189 -10.04 22.98 -5.07
N VAL A 190 -9.81 22.63 -6.34
CA VAL A 190 -9.18 21.36 -6.74
C VAL A 190 -7.81 21.66 -7.34
N ASP A 191 -6.75 21.19 -6.69
CA ASP A 191 -5.38 21.30 -7.21
C ASP A 191 -5.06 20.06 -8.09
N PRO A 192 -4.62 20.23 -9.35
CA PRO A 192 -4.22 19.11 -10.20
C PRO A 192 -3.17 18.18 -9.57
N ARG A 193 -2.28 18.69 -8.71
CA ARG A 193 -1.28 17.88 -8.00
C ARG A 193 -1.95 16.86 -7.09
N GLU A 194 -2.97 17.28 -6.35
CA GLU A 194 -3.74 16.41 -5.46
C GLU A 194 -4.60 15.42 -6.25
N VAL A 195 -5.12 15.82 -7.42
CA VAL A 195 -5.86 14.92 -8.34
C VAL A 195 -4.97 13.78 -8.84
N PHE A 196 -3.74 14.08 -9.28
CA PHE A 196 -2.86 13.10 -9.90
C PHE A 196 -1.94 12.36 -8.93
N ALA A 197 -1.71 12.87 -7.71
CA ALA A 197 -0.93 12.19 -6.67
C ALA A 197 -1.36 10.73 -6.40
N PRO A 198 -2.65 10.40 -6.19
CA PRO A 198 -3.07 9.02 -5.99
C PRO A 198 -2.91 8.18 -7.26
N ALA A 199 -3.18 8.75 -8.44
CA ALA A 199 -3.04 8.04 -9.71
C ALA A 199 -1.57 7.64 -9.97
N LEU A 200 -0.62 8.54 -9.70
CA LEU A 200 0.81 8.27 -9.82
C LEU A 200 1.28 7.23 -8.79
N THR A 201 0.85 7.36 -7.53
CA THR A 201 1.20 6.43 -6.44
C THR A 201 0.73 5.01 -6.74
N LEU A 202 -0.49 4.88 -7.28
CA LEU A 202 -1.12 3.59 -7.58
C LEU A 202 -0.76 3.05 -8.97
N ARG A 203 0.04 3.78 -9.77
CA ARG A 203 0.34 3.48 -11.17
C ARG A 203 -0.94 3.26 -12.00
N ALA A 204 -1.93 4.11 -11.77
CA ALA A 204 -3.17 4.10 -12.52
C ALA A 204 -2.90 4.49 -13.97
N THR A 205 -3.58 3.83 -14.91
CA THR A 205 -3.51 4.16 -16.33
C THR A 205 -4.62 5.13 -16.74
N ALA A 206 -5.64 5.27 -15.90
CA ALA A 206 -6.77 6.13 -16.15
C ALA A 206 -7.41 6.60 -14.84
N ILE A 207 -8.11 7.74 -14.91
CA ILE A 207 -8.90 8.28 -13.81
C ILE A 207 -10.30 8.68 -14.28
N VAL A 208 -11.24 8.69 -13.35
CA VAL A 208 -12.54 9.37 -13.48
C VAL A 208 -12.62 10.42 -12.39
N LEU A 209 -13.01 11.62 -12.79
CA LEU A 209 -13.28 12.72 -11.88
C LEU A 209 -14.75 12.63 -11.45
N ALA A 210 -15.05 12.94 -10.19
CA ALA A 210 -16.43 13.06 -9.77
C ALA A 210 -16.61 14.10 -8.66
N HIS A 211 -17.73 14.81 -8.66
CA HIS A 211 -18.14 15.60 -7.51
C HIS A 211 -19.65 15.68 -7.39
N ASN A 212 -20.15 15.99 -6.20
CA ASN A 212 -21.57 16.17 -5.94
C ASN A 212 -21.97 17.64 -5.90
N HIS A 213 -23.16 17.95 -6.40
CA HIS A 213 -23.83 19.22 -6.17
C HIS A 213 -24.83 19.09 -5.02
N PRO A 214 -24.61 19.73 -3.86
CA PRO A 214 -25.57 19.68 -2.73
C PRO A 214 -26.95 20.26 -3.05
N SER A 215 -27.07 21.06 -4.12
CA SER A 215 -28.35 21.53 -4.66
C SER A 215 -29.22 20.39 -5.20
N GLY A 216 -28.63 19.24 -5.48
CA GLY A 216 -29.25 18.09 -6.13
C GLY A 216 -29.28 18.18 -7.65
N ASP A 217 -28.86 19.30 -8.26
CA ASP A 217 -28.84 19.47 -9.71
C ASP A 217 -27.46 19.21 -10.31
N PRO A 218 -27.26 18.15 -11.12
CA PRO A 218 -25.95 17.76 -11.65
C PRO A 218 -25.53 18.58 -12.89
N GLU A 219 -26.19 19.69 -13.20
CA GLU A 219 -25.79 20.52 -14.33
C GLU A 219 -24.42 21.16 -14.06
N PRO A 220 -23.40 20.93 -14.91
CA PRO A 220 -22.05 21.44 -14.67
C PRO A 220 -22.00 22.96 -14.79
N SER A 221 -21.27 23.59 -13.87
CA SER A 221 -20.90 25.00 -13.95
C SER A 221 -19.81 25.24 -15.01
N LYS A 222 -19.58 26.51 -15.37
CA LYS A 222 -18.46 26.88 -16.25
C LYS A 222 -17.11 26.53 -15.61
N GLN A 223 -17.01 26.60 -14.27
CA GLN A 223 -15.82 26.22 -13.53
C GLN A 223 -15.54 24.73 -13.66
N ASP A 224 -16.57 23.88 -13.58
CA ASP A 224 -16.41 22.42 -13.70
C ASP A 224 -15.88 22.04 -15.08
N LEU A 225 -16.45 22.64 -16.13
CA LEU A 225 -16.00 22.43 -17.51
C LEU A 225 -14.55 22.88 -17.71
N ALA A 226 -14.18 24.06 -17.19
CA ALA A 226 -12.81 24.57 -17.29
C ALA A 226 -11.80 23.69 -16.54
N LEU A 227 -12.14 23.28 -15.31
CA LEU A 227 -11.34 22.37 -14.49
C LEU A 227 -11.15 21.03 -15.19
N THR A 228 -12.22 20.47 -15.76
CA THR A 228 -12.17 19.20 -16.51
C THR A 228 -11.19 19.27 -17.66
N LEU A 229 -11.21 20.33 -18.45
CA LEU A 229 -10.29 20.51 -19.58
C LEU A 229 -8.84 20.63 -19.11
N GLN A 230 -8.60 21.39 -18.04
CA GLN A 230 -7.26 21.52 -17.45
C GLN A 230 -6.73 20.16 -16.97
N LEU A 231 -7.56 19.37 -16.28
CA LEU A 231 -7.18 18.05 -15.79
C LEU A 231 -7.00 17.04 -16.93
N ALA A 232 -7.82 17.10 -17.97
CA ALA A 232 -7.66 16.25 -19.15
C ALA A 232 -6.32 16.50 -19.86
N GLN A 233 -5.93 17.77 -20.04
CA GLN A 233 -4.64 18.15 -20.60
C GLN A 233 -3.46 17.69 -19.73
N ALA A 234 -3.56 17.89 -18.41
CA ALA A 234 -2.55 17.41 -17.47
C ALA A 234 -2.41 15.88 -17.51
N GLY A 235 -3.54 15.16 -17.59
CA GLY A 235 -3.56 13.70 -17.72
C GLY A 235 -2.86 13.22 -18.99
N GLN A 236 -3.09 13.88 -20.13
CA GLN A 236 -2.37 13.59 -21.38
C GLN A 236 -0.86 13.72 -21.24
N LEU A 237 -0.37 14.79 -20.59
CA LEU A 237 1.07 14.99 -20.35
C LEU A 237 1.67 13.92 -19.42
N LEU A 238 0.89 13.42 -18.46
CA LEU A 238 1.33 12.40 -17.51
C LEU A 238 1.15 10.97 -18.02
N GLY A 239 0.52 10.77 -19.19
CA GLY A 239 0.15 9.44 -19.69
C GLY A 239 -0.97 8.77 -18.86
N ILE A 240 -1.82 9.55 -18.19
CA ILE A 240 -2.96 9.10 -17.39
C ILE A 240 -4.25 9.60 -18.05
N LYS A 241 -5.05 8.67 -18.59
CA LYS A 241 -6.27 9.03 -19.32
C LYS A 241 -7.37 9.51 -18.36
N VAL A 242 -7.92 10.71 -18.57
CA VAL A 242 -9.17 11.13 -17.92
C VAL A 242 -10.33 10.56 -18.72
N LEU A 243 -11.03 9.56 -18.18
CA LEU A 243 -12.08 8.83 -18.90
C LEU A 243 -13.41 9.58 -18.91
N ASP A 244 -13.72 10.25 -17.81
CA ASP A 244 -14.97 10.96 -17.63
C ASP A 244 -14.86 11.95 -16.45
N HIS A 245 -15.85 12.83 -16.37
CA HIS A 245 -16.16 13.60 -15.18
C HIS A 245 -17.66 13.47 -14.90
N LEU A 246 -17.99 12.85 -13.76
CA LEU A 246 -19.37 12.69 -13.30
C LEU A 246 -19.73 13.79 -12.31
N ILE A 247 -20.81 14.50 -12.59
CA ILE A 247 -21.44 15.43 -11.65
C ILE A 247 -22.65 14.71 -11.05
N GLU A 248 -22.63 14.50 -9.74
CA GLU A 248 -23.63 13.76 -8.98
C GLU A 248 -24.67 14.72 -8.37
N GLY A 249 -25.94 14.42 -8.56
CA GLY A 249 -27.08 15.13 -7.97
C GLY A 249 -27.96 14.20 -7.14
N ASP A 250 -29.21 14.61 -6.88
CA ASP A 250 -30.16 13.82 -6.10
C ASP A 250 -30.77 12.70 -6.96
N GLY A 251 -30.15 11.51 -6.90
CA GLY A 251 -30.57 10.33 -7.67
C GLY A 251 -30.38 10.43 -9.19
N LYS A 252 -29.71 11.49 -9.66
CA LYS A 252 -29.35 11.74 -11.07
C LYS A 252 -27.88 12.11 -11.17
N TYR A 253 -27.31 11.92 -12.36
CA TYR A 253 -25.93 12.31 -12.67
C TYR A 253 -25.83 12.90 -14.07
N VAL A 254 -24.74 13.62 -14.32
CA VAL A 254 -24.29 14.02 -15.65
C VAL A 254 -22.90 13.45 -15.88
N SER A 255 -22.73 12.74 -17.00
CA SER A 255 -21.42 12.38 -17.54
C SER A 255 -21.01 13.39 -18.60
N LEU A 256 -19.86 14.04 -18.41
CA LEU A 256 -19.33 14.95 -19.44
C LEU A 256 -18.88 14.18 -20.68
N MET A 257 -18.48 12.91 -20.55
CA MET A 257 -18.20 12.04 -21.70
C MET A 257 -19.46 11.73 -22.52
N GLU A 258 -20.57 11.35 -21.88
CA GLU A 258 -21.85 11.11 -22.59
C GLU A 258 -22.38 12.39 -23.27
N ARG A 259 -22.05 13.57 -22.72
CA ARG A 259 -22.35 14.87 -23.33
C ARG A 259 -21.38 15.28 -24.46
N GLY A 260 -20.38 14.47 -24.78
CA GLY A 260 -19.42 14.73 -25.86
C GLY A 260 -18.36 15.79 -25.53
N PHE A 261 -18.16 16.12 -24.24
CA PHE A 261 -17.28 17.20 -23.81
C PHE A 261 -15.78 16.91 -24.04
N PHE A 262 -15.40 15.64 -24.09
CA PHE A 262 -14.00 15.23 -24.28
C PHE A 262 -13.54 15.19 -25.75
N GLY A 263 -14.45 15.41 -26.72
CA GLY A 263 -14.15 15.76 -28.12
C GLY A 263 -13.25 14.78 -28.90
N GLY A 264 -13.89 13.83 -29.60
CA GLY A 264 -13.30 13.04 -30.70
C GLY A 264 -14.38 12.30 -31.49
N GLU A 265 -14.48 12.52 -32.81
CA GLU A 265 -15.38 11.76 -33.69
C GLU A 265 -15.00 10.26 -33.65
N GLY A 266 -15.85 9.44 -33.05
CA GLY A 266 -15.71 7.98 -33.01
C GLY A 266 -15.52 7.33 -31.63
N GLU A 267 -15.47 8.10 -30.54
CA GLU A 267 -15.12 7.56 -29.20
C GLU A 267 -16.28 6.94 -28.39
N GLN A 268 -17.21 6.23 -29.03
CA GLN A 268 -18.03 5.24 -28.30
C GLN A 268 -17.16 4.09 -27.69
N GLY A 269 -15.85 4.11 -27.95
CA GLY A 269 -14.83 3.17 -27.46
C GLY A 269 -13.95 3.65 -26.29
N LEU A 270 -14.23 4.80 -25.67
CA LEU A 270 -13.36 5.41 -24.65
C LEU A 270 -13.15 4.52 -23.40
N TRP A 271 -14.19 3.76 -23.06
CA TRP A 271 -14.20 2.70 -22.05
C TRP A 271 -13.60 1.37 -22.52
N THR A 272 -13.48 1.15 -23.84
CA THR A 272 -13.28 -0.17 -24.45
C THR A 272 -11.83 -0.48 -24.82
N ALA A 273 -10.88 0.44 -24.66
CA ALA A 273 -9.47 0.14 -24.91
C ALA A 273 -8.52 0.93 -24.00
N VAL A 274 -8.25 0.38 -22.82
CA VAL A 274 -6.99 0.64 -22.09
C VAL A 274 -6.01 -0.54 -22.27
N GLY A 275 -6.29 -1.47 -23.19
CA GLY A 275 -5.48 -2.66 -23.43
C GLY A 275 -5.53 -3.22 -24.86
N GLY A 276 -5.83 -2.39 -25.87
CA GLY A 276 -5.83 -2.80 -27.27
C GLY A 276 -4.60 -2.28 -28.00
N GLY A 277 -3.49 -3.01 -27.96
CA GLY A 277 -2.31 -2.69 -28.75
C GLY A 277 -1.18 -3.69 -28.55
N GLY A 278 -0.99 -4.59 -29.53
CA GLY A 278 0.13 -5.52 -29.61
C GLY A 278 -0.28 -6.96 -29.83
N SER A 279 -0.61 -7.29 -31.08
CA SER A 279 -0.54 -8.64 -31.65
C SER A 279 0.88 -9.22 -31.56
#